data_AF-W2RYQ9-F1
#
_entry.id   AF-W2RYQ9-F1
#
_cell.length_a   1.000
_cell.length_b   1.000
_cell.length_c   1.000
_cell.angle_alpha   90.00
_cell.angle_beta   90.00
_cell.angle_gamma   90.00
#
_symmetry.space_group_name_H-M   'P 1'
#
loop_
_entity.id
_entity.type
_entity.pdbx_description
1 polymer ?
#
loop_
_entity_poly.entity_id
_entity_poly.type
_entity_poly.pdbx_seq_one_letter_code
_entity_poly.pdbx_strand_id
1 'polypeptide(L)'
;MPEPDADLSEQLKRALWLHIGRLVDAQTLELGVNATPQFIAALMEATYAQIVNAGRDLESFAQHAGRERVQVQDVLLLGRRNEGLLGVLEEKAEEVKRGKAKAQEKEGR
;
A
#
# COMPACT_ATOMS: atom_id res chain seq x y z
N MET A 1 -4.94 21.42 -6.99
CA MET A 1 -4.69 20.83 -5.67
C MET A 1 -3.54 21.59 -5.03
N PRO A 2 -3.63 21.97 -3.75
CA PRO A 2 -2.44 22.46 -3.04
C PRO A 2 -1.40 21.35 -3.02
N GLU A 3 -0.13 21.70 -3.29
CA GLU A 3 1.00 20.80 -3.09
C GLU A 3 0.96 20.31 -1.62
N PRO A 4 1.23 19.02 -1.36
CA PRO A 4 1.31 18.55 0.01
C PRO A 4 2.36 19.38 0.75
N ASP A 5 2.09 19.67 2.03
CA ASP A 5 3.04 20.38 2.88
C ASP A 5 4.42 19.71 2.73
N ALA A 6 5.42 20.51 2.35
CA ALA A 6 6.75 20.02 2.04
C ALA A 6 7.36 19.32 3.26
N ASP A 7 7.05 19.79 4.47
CA ASP A 7 7.51 19.18 5.72
C ASP A 7 6.84 17.81 5.96
N LEU A 8 5.52 17.72 5.75
CA LEU A 8 4.80 16.45 5.87
C LEU A 8 5.29 15.42 4.84
N SER A 9 5.53 15.85 3.60
CA SER A 9 6.04 14.98 2.54
C SER A 9 7.42 14.43 2.88
N GLU A 10 8.30 15.26 3.43
CA GLU A 10 9.62 14.83 3.87
C GLU A 10 9.53 13.84 5.05
N GLN A 11 8.66 14.10 6.03
CA GLN A 11 8.42 13.19 7.15
C GLN A 11 7.91 11.82 6.69
N LEU A 12 6.97 11.78 5.76
CA LEU A 12 6.45 10.53 5.17
C LEU A 12 7.53 9.76 4.41
N LYS A 13 8.36 10.46 3.62
CA LYS A 13 9.48 9.84 2.90
C LYS A 13 10.53 9.26 3.85
N ARG A 14 10.83 9.94 4.96
CA ARG A 14 11.75 9.43 5.99
C ARG A 14 11.21 8.16 6.66
N ALA A 15 9.91 8.12 6.98
CA ALA A 15 9.27 6.91 7.51
C ALA A 15 9.31 5.76 6.49
N LEU A 16 9.03 6.06 5.22
CA LEU A 16 9.08 5.09 4.13
C LEU A 16 10.49 4.52 3.93
N TRP A 17 11.51 5.36 3.98
CA TRP A 17 12.92 4.95 3.91
C TRP A 17 13.25 3.91 4.98
N LEU A 18 12.86 4.15 6.24
CA LEU A 18 13.12 3.22 7.33
C LEU A 18 12.45 1.85 7.09
N HIS A 19 11.21 1.86 6.63
CA HIS A 19 10.48 0.62 6.35
C HIS A 19 11.06 -0.15 5.15
N ILE A 20 11.40 0.56 4.08
CA ILE A 20 12.00 -0.05 2.88
C ILE A 20 13.38 -0.60 3.20
N GLY A 21 14.20 0.11 3.98
CA GLY A 21 15.50 -0.41 4.43
C GLY A 21 15.36 -1.78 5.11
N ARG A 22 14.40 -1.92 6.04
CA ARG A 22 14.13 -3.19 6.73
C ARG A 22 13.65 -4.30 5.77
N LEU A 23 12.78 -3.97 4.82
CA LEU A 23 12.29 -4.95 3.82
C LEU A 23 13.42 -5.41 2.90
N VAL A 24 14.24 -4.46 2.44
CA VAL A 24 15.40 -4.76 1.61
C VAL A 24 16.40 -5.62 2.39
N ASP A 25 16.73 -5.27 3.63
CA ASP A 25 17.65 -6.04 4.48
C ASP A 25 17.17 -7.49 4.69
N ALA A 26 15.87 -7.69 4.93
CA ALA A 26 15.30 -9.03 5.04
C ALA A 26 15.45 -9.82 3.73
N GLN A 27 15.14 -9.18 2.60
CA GLN A 27 15.19 -9.84 1.29
C GLN A 27 16.62 -10.12 0.83
N THR A 28 17.57 -9.21 1.08
CA THR A 28 18.97 -9.35 0.70
C THR A 28 19.67 -10.42 1.52
N LEU A 29 19.29 -10.58 2.80
CA LEU A 29 19.74 -11.68 3.65
C LEU A 29 19.32 -13.04 3.08
N GLU A 30 18.06 -13.19 2.64
CA GLU A 30 17.56 -14.42 2.02
C GLU A 30 18.25 -14.73 0.69
N LEU A 31 18.53 -13.69 -0.11
CA LEU A 31 19.17 -13.82 -1.41
C LEU A 31 20.70 -13.95 -1.34
N GLY A 32 21.32 -13.71 -0.18
CA GLY A 32 22.77 -13.70 -0.01
C GLY A 32 23.48 -12.59 -0.78
N VAL A 33 22.81 -11.46 -1.01
CA VAL A 33 23.34 -10.30 -1.74
C VAL A 33 23.34 -9.05 -0.87
N ASN A 34 23.93 -7.96 -1.35
CA ASN A 34 23.85 -6.66 -0.69
C ASN A 34 23.10 -5.66 -1.59
N ALA A 35 22.31 -4.78 -0.98
CA ALA A 35 21.71 -3.64 -1.67
C ALA A 35 22.56 -2.39 -1.48
N THR A 36 22.70 -1.60 -2.54
CA THR A 36 23.39 -0.31 -2.45
C THR A 36 22.49 0.75 -1.83
N PRO A 37 23.04 1.79 -1.17
CA PRO A 37 22.24 2.91 -0.69
C PRO A 37 21.45 3.61 -1.80
N GLN A 38 22.00 3.64 -3.02
CA GLN A 38 21.34 4.22 -4.19
C GLN A 38 20.13 3.39 -4.64
N PHE A 39 20.22 2.06 -4.57
CA PHE A 39 19.10 1.18 -4.87
C PHE A 39 17.95 1.39 -3.86
N ILE A 40 18.28 1.45 -2.56
CA ILE A 40 17.31 1.70 -1.49
C ILE A 40 16.62 3.06 -1.71
N ALA A 41 17.39 4.10 -2.05
CA ALA A 41 16.85 5.42 -2.35
C ALA A 41 15.91 5.43 -3.56
N ALA A 42 16.30 4.79 -4.65
CA ALA A 42 15.48 4.68 -5.86
C ALA A 42 14.18 3.91 -5.58
N LEU A 43 14.26 2.82 -4.82
CA LEU A 43 13.09 2.03 -4.42
C LEU A 43 12.14 2.83 -3.53
N MET A 44 12.67 3.67 -2.64
CA MET A 44 11.87 4.58 -1.82
C MET A 44 11.11 5.60 -2.66
N GLU A 45 11.78 6.30 -3.57
CA GLU A 45 11.12 7.28 -4.45
C GLU A 45 10.09 6.62 -5.37
N ALA A 46 10.41 5.43 -5.92
CA ALA A 46 9.47 4.68 -6.75
C ALA A 46 8.23 4.24 -5.97
N THR A 47 8.41 3.77 -4.73
CA THR A 47 7.29 3.36 -3.86
C THR A 47 6.44 4.57 -3.46
N TYR A 48 7.06 5.70 -3.13
CA TYR A 48 6.34 6.95 -2.83
C TYR A 48 5.49 7.39 -4.02
N ALA A 49 6.06 7.44 -5.22
CA ALA A 49 5.34 7.77 -6.44
C ALA A 49 4.16 6.81 -6.69
N GLN A 50 4.36 5.51 -6.44
CA GLN A 50 3.31 4.51 -6.60
C GLN A 50 2.17 4.70 -5.59
N ILE A 51 2.47 5.07 -4.34
CA ILE A 51 1.44 5.39 -3.33
C ILE A 51 0.60 6.59 -3.76
N VAL A 52 1.23 7.65 -4.29
CA VAL A 52 0.52 8.83 -4.79
C VAL A 52 -0.41 8.46 -5.95
N ASN A 53 0.07 7.64 -6.90
CA ASN A 53 -0.76 7.17 -8.02
C ASN A 53 -1.92 6.30 -7.52
N ALA A 54 -1.65 5.34 -6.63
CA ALA A 54 -2.69 4.48 -6.05
C ALA A 54 -3.75 5.30 -5.31
N GLY A 55 -3.37 6.32 -4.54
CA GLY A 55 -4.32 7.20 -3.86
C GLY A 55 -5.27 7.92 -4.82
N ARG A 56 -4.74 8.46 -5.93
CA ARG A 56 -5.55 9.13 -6.97
C ARG A 56 -6.49 8.18 -7.68
N ASP A 57 -6.02 6.98 -7.99
CA ASP A 57 -6.84 5.94 -8.63
C ASP A 57 -7.98 5.50 -7.70
N LEU A 58 -7.69 5.28 -6.40
CA LEU A 58 -8.70 4.91 -5.41
C LEU A 58 -9.79 5.97 -5.23
N GLU A 59 -9.39 7.25 -5.17
CA GLU A 59 -10.34 8.37 -5.12
C GLU A 59 -11.22 8.40 -6.37
N SER A 60 -10.61 8.25 -7.54
CA SER A 60 -11.33 8.25 -8.83
C SER A 60 -12.29 7.08 -8.94
N PHE A 61 -11.92 5.89 -8.46
CA PHE A 61 -12.79 4.70 -8.47
C PHE A 61 -13.99 4.85 -7.54
N ALA A 62 -13.77 5.37 -6.32
CA ALA A 62 -14.85 5.65 -5.39
C ALA A 62 -15.83 6.69 -5.96
N GLN A 63 -15.29 7.79 -6.52
CA GLN A 63 -16.08 8.86 -7.11
C GLN A 63 -16.89 8.39 -8.33
N HIS A 64 -16.29 7.55 -9.18
CA HIS A 64 -16.99 6.95 -10.34
C HIS A 64 -18.21 6.11 -9.91
N ALA A 65 -18.13 5.48 -8.74
CA ALA A 65 -19.23 4.74 -8.14
C ALA A 65 -20.19 5.61 -7.31
N GLY A 66 -20.07 6.95 -7.35
CA GLY A 66 -20.88 7.89 -6.58
C GLY A 66 -20.63 7.86 -5.07
N ARG A 67 -19.45 7.41 -4.62
CA ARG A 67 -19.08 7.28 -3.21
C ARG A 67 -17.96 8.24 -2.84
N GLU A 68 -18.04 8.79 -1.63
CA GLU A 68 -16.96 9.59 -1.03
C GLU A 68 -15.98 8.75 -0.20
N ARG A 69 -16.36 7.50 0.12
CA ARG A 69 -15.54 6.57 0.91
C ARG A 69 -15.03 5.44 0.05
N VAL A 70 -13.71 5.26 0.07
CA VAL A 70 -13.01 4.13 -0.55
C VAL A 70 -13.43 2.82 0.12
N GLN A 71 -13.69 1.81 -0.69
CA GLN A 71 -14.08 0.46 -0.29
C GLN A 71 -13.13 -0.58 -0.85
N VAL A 72 -13.26 -1.83 -0.38
CA VAL A 72 -12.43 -2.97 -0.83
C VAL A 72 -12.46 -3.14 -2.35
N GLN A 73 -13.62 -2.91 -2.97
CA GLN A 73 -13.81 -3.04 -4.41
C GLN A 73 -12.90 -2.10 -5.22
N ASP A 74 -12.64 -0.90 -4.70
CA ASP A 74 -11.74 0.08 -5.32
C ASP A 74 -10.29 -0.40 -5.28
N VAL A 75 -9.89 -1.04 -4.18
CA VAL A 75 -8.56 -1.63 -4.01
C VAL A 75 -8.38 -2.83 -4.93
N LEU A 76 -9.39 -3.69 -5.06
CA LEU A 76 -9.35 -4.79 -6.02
C LEU A 76 -9.21 -4.28 -7.47
N LEU A 77 -9.87 -3.16 -7.79
CA LEU A 77 -9.78 -2.55 -9.11
C LEU A 77 -8.37 -2.05 -9.47
N LEU A 78 -7.54 -1.68 -8.49
CA LEU A 78 -6.11 -1.39 -8.72
C LEU A 78 -5.37 -2.61 -9.30
N GLY A 79 -5.72 -3.81 -8.84
CA GLY A 79 -5.11 -5.08 -9.27
C GLY A 79 -5.52 -5.55 -10.66
N ARG A 80 -6.52 -4.93 -11.30
CA ARG A 80 -7.18 -5.46 -12.53
C ARG A 80 -6.26 -5.74 -13.73
N ARG A 81 -5.06 -5.14 -13.76
CA ARG A 81 -4.10 -5.30 -14.86
C ARG A 81 -3.07 -6.41 -14.61
N ASN A 82 -3.10 -7.02 -13.44
CA ASN A 82 -2.18 -8.07 -13.05
C ASN A 82 -2.96 -9.13 -12.26
N GLU A 83 -3.29 -10.24 -12.92
CA GLU A 83 -4.10 -11.32 -12.35
C GLU A 83 -3.48 -11.91 -11.07
N GLY A 84 -2.15 -12.03 -11.01
CA GLY A 84 -1.45 -12.51 -9.82
C GLY A 84 -1.58 -11.54 -8.63
N LEU A 85 -1.43 -10.23 -8.88
CA LEU A 85 -1.65 -9.21 -7.85
C LEU A 85 -3.12 -9.17 -7.42
N LEU A 86 -4.06 -9.26 -8.37
CA LEU A 86 -5.49 -9.30 -8.06
C LEU A 86 -5.80 -10.47 -7.11
N GLY A 87 -5.31 -11.68 -7.41
CA GLY A 87 -5.50 -12.85 -6.54
C GLY A 87 -4.97 -12.65 -5.12
N VAL A 88 -3.77 -12.06 -4.98
CA VAL A 88 -3.21 -11.71 -3.66
C VAL A 88 -4.08 -10.70 -2.92
N LEU A 89 -4.61 -9.70 -3.62
CA LEU A 89 -5.49 -8.68 -3.02
C LEU A 89 -6.85 -9.28 -2.60
N GLU A 90 -7.41 -10.19 -3.38
CA GLU A 90 -8.65 -10.91 -3.07
C GLU A 90 -8.48 -11.79 -1.82
N GLU A 91 -7.39 -12.54 -1.72
CA GLU A 91 -7.06 -13.34 -0.54
C GLU A 91 -6.97 -12.46 0.71
N LYS A 92 -6.26 -11.33 0.62
CA LYS A 92 -6.14 -10.37 1.73
C LYS A 92 -7.48 -9.72 2.09
N ALA A 93 -8.35 -9.45 1.12
CA ALA A 93 -9.68 -8.93 1.37
C ALA A 93 -10.54 -9.90 2.20
N GLU A 94 -10.50 -11.19 1.88
CA GLU A 94 -11.22 -12.22 2.63
C GLU A 94 -10.63 -12.44 4.03
N GLU A 95 -9.30 -12.36 4.19
CA GLU A 95 -8.65 -12.37 5.52
C GLU A 95 -9.15 -11.22 6.41
N VAL A 96 -9.19 -9.99 5.88
CA VAL A 96 -9.67 -8.80 6.61
C VAL A 96 -11.14 -8.96 7.00
N LYS A 97 -11.97 -9.47 6.09
CA LYS A 97 -13.40 -9.73 6.35
C LYS A 97 -13.59 -10.76 7.47
N ARG A 98 -12.85 -11.86 7.44
CA ARG A 98 -12.83 -12.88 8.50
C ARG A 98 -12.37 -12.31 9.83
N GLY A 99 -11.35 -11.45 9.82
CA GLY A 99 -10.85 -10.77 11.03
C GLY A 99 -11.91 -9.90 11.69
N LYS A 100 -12.66 -9.11 10.90
CA LYS A 100 -13.75 -8.26 11.40
C LYS A 100 -14.90 -9.08 12.01
N ALA A 101 -15.30 -10.18 11.36
CA ALA A 101 -16.35 -11.06 11.90
C ALA A 101 -15.98 -11.62 13.29
N LYS A 102 -14.73 -12.09 13.45
CA LYS A 102 -14.22 -12.60 14.73
C LYS A 102 -14.13 -11.54 15.82
N ALA A 103 -13.85 -10.29 15.47
CA ALA A 103 -13.82 -9.19 16.43
C ALA A 103 -15.23 -8.87 16.95
N GLN A 104 -16.22 -8.83 16.06
CA GLN A 104 -17.62 -8.58 16.41
C GLN A 104 -18.22 -9.71 17.29
N GLU A 105 -17.86 -10.97 17.03
CA GLU A 105 -18.26 -12.11 17.87
C GLU A 105 -17.68 -12.05 19.30
N LYS A 106 -16.51 -11.42 19.49
CA LYS A 106 -15.88 -11.25 20.81
C LYS A 106 -16.44 -10.07 21.59
N GLU A 107 -16.91 -9.04 20.91
CA GLU A 107 -17.46 -7.82 21.54
C GLU A 107 -18.95 -7.96 21.88
N GLY A 108 -19.67 -8.83 21.18
CA GLY A 108 -21.06 -9.20 21.49
C GLY A 108 -21.23 -10.28 22.57
N ARG A 109 -20.17 -10.64 23.30
CA ARG A 109 -20.16 -11.73 24.29
C ARG A 109 -19.70 -11.28 25.66
#